data_AF-A0A521GDQ8-F1
#
_entry.id   AF-A0A521GDQ8-F1
#
_cell.length_a   1.000
_cell.length_b   1.000
_cell.length_c   1.000
_cell.angle_alpha   90.00
_cell.angle_beta   90.00
_cell.angle_gamma   90.00
#
_symmetry.space_group_name_H-M   'P 1'
#
loop_
_entity.id
_entity.type
_entity.pdbx_description
1 polymer ?
#
loop_
_entity_poly.entity_id
_entity_poly.type
_entity_poly.pdbx_seq_one_letter_code
_entity_poly.pdbx_strand_id
1 'polypeptide(L)'
;MRKRIFVNLLWFALVMGASTIHAQDGDGRQKIESNKIGYITNRINLTTDQAPQFWPVYNEYSGKKQELQRKIRQFGNKAVQPGTAEPDVLRSLNQSNDAKQKLADLDQEYMPRFLKVISVGQYAELQNAERTFNKMLIERLNKDK
;
A
#
# COMPACT_ATOMS: atom_id res chain seq x y z
N MET A 1 14.95 -7.69 -57.68
CA MET A 1 14.03 -7.31 -56.57
C MET A 1 13.09 -8.48 -56.27
N ARG A 2 13.37 -9.29 -55.23
CA ARG A 2 12.45 -10.31 -54.65
C ARG A 2 13.07 -11.21 -53.54
N LYS A 3 14.24 -10.87 -52.98
CA LYS A 3 14.91 -11.70 -51.94
C LYS A 3 15.34 -10.94 -50.68
N ARG A 4 14.70 -9.79 -50.38
CA ARG A 4 14.99 -9.00 -49.17
C ARG A 4 13.78 -8.81 -48.23
N ILE A 5 12.66 -9.45 -48.53
CA ILE A 5 11.41 -9.29 -47.75
C ILE A 5 11.20 -10.45 -46.75
N PHE A 6 11.85 -11.60 -46.95
CA PHE A 6 11.68 -12.77 -46.08
C PHE A 6 12.53 -12.78 -44.81
N VAL A 7 13.55 -11.92 -44.70
CA VAL A 7 14.44 -11.90 -43.52
C VAL A 7 13.85 -11.07 -42.37
N ASN A 8 12.90 -10.17 -42.64
CA ASN A 8 12.26 -9.33 -41.61
C ASN A 8 10.99 -9.95 -41.01
N LEU A 9 10.56 -11.14 -41.46
CA LEU A 9 9.43 -11.88 -40.89
C LEU A 9 9.86 -13.01 -39.93
N LEU A 10 11.17 -13.14 -39.68
CA LEU A 10 11.75 -14.13 -38.78
C LEU A 10 12.35 -13.50 -37.51
N TRP A 11 12.07 -12.22 -37.28
CA TRP A 11 12.42 -11.46 -36.06
C TRP A 11 11.17 -11.03 -35.27
N PHE A 12 10.06 -11.74 -35.47
CA PHE A 12 8.77 -11.46 -34.79
C PHE A 12 8.21 -12.69 -34.04
N ALA A 13 8.93 -13.80 -34.01
CA ALA A 13 8.41 -15.08 -33.51
C ALA A 13 9.18 -15.68 -32.32
N LEU A 14 10.09 -14.94 -31.66
CA LEU A 14 10.92 -15.50 -30.57
C LEU A 14 10.97 -14.65 -29.30
N VAL A 15 9.85 -14.03 -28.90
CA VAL A 15 9.72 -13.42 -27.56
C VAL A 15 8.46 -13.90 -26.80
N MET A 16 7.80 -14.95 -27.28
CA MET A 16 6.79 -15.68 -26.51
C MET A 16 7.41 -16.92 -25.88
N GLY A 17 8.18 -16.73 -24.81
CA GLY A 17 8.76 -17.85 -24.07
C GLY A 17 9.23 -17.41 -22.70
N ALA A 18 8.53 -17.88 -21.67
CA ALA A 18 8.84 -17.76 -20.25
C ALA A 18 8.53 -16.41 -19.56
N SER A 19 7.25 -16.16 -19.35
CA SER A 19 6.80 -15.44 -18.15
C SER A 19 5.79 -16.32 -17.39
N THR A 20 6.28 -17.39 -16.76
CA THR A 20 5.58 -18.05 -15.65
C THR A 20 5.69 -17.18 -14.40
N ILE A 21 5.11 -15.98 -14.45
CA ILE A 21 4.93 -15.15 -13.26
C ILE A 21 3.83 -15.83 -12.44
N HIS A 22 4.17 -16.22 -11.22
CA HIS A 22 3.25 -16.78 -10.23
C HIS A 22 2.15 -15.77 -9.90
N ALA A 23 1.05 -15.80 -10.66
CA ALA A 23 0.01 -14.75 -10.68
C ALA A 23 -1.18 -15.00 -9.74
N GLN A 24 -1.17 -16.02 -8.89
CA GLN A 24 -2.36 -16.38 -8.11
C GLN A 24 -2.61 -15.50 -6.86
N ASP A 25 -1.59 -14.84 -6.30
CA ASP A 25 -1.75 -13.88 -5.18
C ASP A 25 -1.65 -12.40 -5.60
N GLY A 26 -1.18 -12.13 -6.83
CA GLY A 26 -0.92 -10.78 -7.32
C GLY A 26 -2.17 -9.99 -7.71
N ASP A 27 -3.15 -10.67 -8.31
CA ASP A 27 -4.32 -10.01 -8.91
C ASP A 27 -5.22 -9.34 -7.87
N GLY A 28 -5.49 -10.01 -6.74
CA GLY A 28 -6.30 -9.47 -5.66
C GLY A 28 -5.68 -8.23 -5.00
N ARG A 29 -4.36 -8.26 -4.75
CA ARG A 29 -3.65 -7.13 -4.15
C ARG A 29 -3.57 -5.95 -5.12
N GLN A 30 -3.26 -6.19 -6.39
CA GLN A 30 -3.24 -5.15 -7.42
C GLN A 30 -4.60 -4.49 -7.59
N LYS A 31 -5.69 -5.28 -7.54
CA LYS A 31 -7.07 -4.76 -7.59
C LYS A 31 -7.43 -3.92 -6.36
N ILE A 32 -6.95 -4.28 -5.17
CA ILE A 32 -7.16 -3.46 -3.97
C ILE A 32 -6.42 -2.12 -4.10
N GLU A 33 -5.16 -2.15 -4.54
CA GLU A 33 -4.37 -0.93 -4.73
C GLU A 33 -4.96 0.00 -5.80
N SER A 34 -5.40 -0.54 -6.94
CA SER A 34 -6.03 0.27 -7.99
C SER A 34 -7.33 0.92 -7.52
N ASN A 35 -8.17 0.17 -6.79
CA ASN A 35 -9.38 0.70 -6.17
C ASN A 35 -9.06 1.79 -5.14
N LYS A 36 -7.98 1.62 -4.35
CA LYS A 36 -7.53 2.61 -3.38
C LYS A 36 -7.06 3.90 -4.06
N ILE A 37 -6.31 3.78 -5.14
CA ILE A 37 -5.85 4.93 -5.94
C ILE A 37 -7.04 5.73 -6.45
N GLY A 38 -7.99 5.07 -7.11
CA GLY A 38 -9.20 5.72 -7.62
C GLY A 38 -10.05 6.34 -6.50
N TYR A 39 -10.21 5.63 -5.39
CA TYR A 39 -10.96 6.13 -4.23
C TYR A 39 -10.34 7.40 -3.64
N ILE A 40 -9.03 7.40 -3.38
CA ILE A 40 -8.33 8.56 -2.80
C ILE A 40 -8.39 9.75 -3.75
N THR A 41 -8.08 9.54 -5.04
CA THR A 41 -8.10 10.59 -6.08
C THR A 41 -9.43 11.33 -6.09
N ASN A 42 -10.53 10.57 -6.08
CA ASN A 42 -11.88 11.11 -6.12
C ASN A 42 -12.26 11.82 -4.81
N ARG A 43 -11.86 11.27 -3.65
CA ARG A 43 -12.26 11.81 -2.34
C ARG A 43 -11.57 13.12 -1.98
N ILE A 44 -10.30 13.28 -2.32
CA ILE A 44 -9.55 14.50 -2.00
C ILE A 44 -9.51 15.50 -3.16
N ASN A 45 -10.14 15.15 -4.30
CA ASN A 45 -10.25 15.98 -5.49
C ASN A 45 -8.87 16.49 -5.97
N LEU A 46 -7.94 15.57 -6.22
CA LEU A 46 -6.61 15.92 -6.73
C LEU A 46 -6.72 16.58 -8.11
N THR A 47 -6.08 17.74 -8.28
CA THR A 47 -5.94 18.33 -9.61
C THR A 47 -4.89 17.58 -10.45
N THR A 48 -4.95 17.75 -11.78
CA THR A 48 -3.96 17.20 -12.71
C THR A 48 -2.53 17.64 -12.37
N ASP A 49 -2.36 18.85 -11.83
CA ASP A 49 -1.05 19.39 -11.44
C ASP A 49 -0.56 18.82 -10.10
N GLN A 50 -1.48 18.50 -9.18
CA GLN A 50 -1.15 17.93 -7.87
C GLN A 50 -0.78 16.45 -7.95
N ALA A 51 -1.48 15.67 -8.79
CA ALA A 51 -1.37 14.22 -8.79
C ALA A 51 0.06 13.68 -9.00
N PRO A 52 0.86 14.18 -9.96
CA PRO A 52 2.24 13.71 -10.16
C PRO A 52 3.16 13.96 -8.97
N GLN A 53 2.91 15.00 -8.18
CA GLN A 53 3.68 15.35 -6.99
C GLN A 53 3.16 14.61 -5.74
N PHE A 54 1.86 14.33 -5.69
CA PHE A 54 1.18 13.69 -4.56
C PHE A 54 1.54 12.20 -4.44
N TRP A 55 1.42 11.45 -5.54
CA TRP A 55 1.55 9.99 -5.51
C TRP A 55 2.90 9.47 -5.01
N PRO A 56 4.06 10.08 -5.36
CA PRO A 56 5.34 9.67 -4.79
C PRO A 56 5.38 9.78 -3.27
N VAL A 57 4.89 10.90 -2.71
CA VAL A 57 4.83 11.12 -1.25
C VAL A 57 3.87 10.12 -0.59
N TYR A 58 2.70 9.93 -1.19
CA TYR A 58 1.68 9.00 -0.71
C TYR A 58 2.18 7.56 -0.69
N ASN A 59 2.83 7.10 -1.75
CA ASN A 59 3.30 5.72 -1.87
C ASN A 59 4.40 5.40 -0.86
N GLU A 60 5.34 6.32 -0.65
CA GLU A 60 6.38 6.17 0.37
C GLU A 60 5.77 6.11 1.79
N TYR A 61 4.87 7.05 2.11
CA TYR A 61 4.15 7.08 3.39
C TYR A 61 3.34 5.80 3.61
N SER A 62 2.52 5.40 2.64
CA SER A 62 1.65 4.22 2.72
C SER A 62 2.47 2.95 2.90
N GLY A 63 3.62 2.83 2.23
CA GLY A 63 4.54 1.70 2.40
C GLY A 63 5.10 1.61 3.83
N LYS A 64 5.65 2.72 4.35
CA LYS A 64 6.17 2.79 5.73
C LYS A 64 5.08 2.52 6.77
N LYS A 65 3.89 3.13 6.59
CA LYS A 65 2.71 2.93 7.44
C LYS A 65 2.26 1.48 7.47
N GLN A 66 2.20 0.82 6.30
CA GLN A 66 1.83 -0.60 6.22
C GLN A 66 2.84 -1.50 6.95
N GLU A 67 4.14 -1.21 6.85
CA GLU A 67 5.16 -1.95 7.59
C GLU A 67 4.98 -1.83 9.11
N LEU A 68 4.77 -0.62 9.62
CA LEU A 68 4.55 -0.38 11.04
C LEU A 68 3.27 -1.07 11.53
N GLN A 69 2.18 -0.96 10.76
CA GLN A 69 0.92 -1.67 11.08
C GLN A 69 1.09 -3.19 11.10
N ARG A 70 1.91 -3.75 10.19
CA ARG A 70 2.24 -5.19 10.19
C ARG A 70 2.99 -5.57 11.46
N LYS A 71 3.98 -4.78 11.89
CA LYS A 71 4.73 -4.98 13.14
C LYS A 71 3.81 -4.93 14.36
N ILE A 72 2.93 -3.92 14.43
CA ILE A 72 1.94 -3.79 15.52
C ILE A 72 1.09 -5.06 15.65
N ARG A 73 0.55 -5.55 14.54
CA ARG A 73 -0.26 -6.80 14.49
C ARG A 73 0.57 -8.02 14.88
N GLN A 74 1.78 -8.16 14.33
CA GLN A 74 2.66 -9.28 14.60
C GLN A 74 3.01 -9.38 16.10
N PHE A 75 3.44 -8.27 16.70
CA PHE A 75 3.80 -8.25 18.12
C PHE A 75 2.58 -8.36 19.04
N GLY A 76 1.44 -7.76 18.65
CA GLY A 76 0.17 -7.93 19.35
C GLY A 76 -0.29 -9.39 19.38
N ASN A 77 -0.24 -10.08 18.23
CA ASN A 77 -0.61 -11.50 18.15
C ASN A 77 0.36 -12.38 18.96
N LYS A 78 1.66 -12.08 18.93
CA LYS A 78 2.66 -12.81 19.72
C LYS A 78 2.42 -12.67 21.22
N ALA A 79 2.00 -11.49 21.69
CA ALA A 79 1.72 -11.25 23.10
C ALA A 79 0.55 -12.08 23.66
N VAL A 80 -0.41 -12.47 22.81
CA VAL A 80 -1.59 -13.27 23.20
C VAL A 80 -1.48 -14.74 22.77
N GLN A 81 -0.33 -15.15 22.23
CA GLN A 81 -0.15 -16.52 21.77
C GLN A 81 -0.10 -17.49 22.96
N PRO A 82 -0.88 -18.59 22.94
CA PRO A 82 -0.86 -19.58 24.01
C PRO A 82 0.55 -20.12 24.27
N GLY A 83 0.93 -20.25 25.54
CA GLY A 83 2.23 -20.77 25.95
C GLY A 83 3.39 -19.76 25.91
N THR A 84 3.13 -18.48 25.62
CA THR A 84 4.16 -17.43 25.68
C THR A 84 4.50 -17.09 27.14
N ALA A 85 5.78 -17.10 27.48
CA ALA A 85 6.25 -16.74 28.83
C ALA A 85 6.03 -15.25 29.12
N GLU A 86 5.73 -14.90 30.38
CA GLU A 86 5.43 -13.52 30.80
C GLU A 86 6.49 -12.47 30.38
N PRO A 87 7.80 -12.72 30.49
CA PRO A 87 8.81 -11.77 30.01
C PRO A 87 8.76 -11.54 28.49
N ASP A 88 8.36 -12.55 27.71
CA ASP A 88 8.22 -12.46 26.26
C ASP A 88 6.93 -11.76 25.85
N VAL A 89 5.86 -11.90 26.65
CA VAL A 89 4.63 -11.10 26.52
C VAL A 89 4.96 -9.62 26.69
N LEU A 90 5.62 -9.25 27.80
CA LEU A 90 6.01 -7.87 28.07
C LEU A 90 6.89 -7.28 26.95
N ARG A 91 7.88 -8.06 26.49
CA ARG A 91 8.73 -7.67 25.36
C ARG A 91 7.91 -7.40 24.10
N SER A 92 6.97 -8.28 23.77
CA SER A 92 6.11 -8.15 22.58
C SER A 92 5.19 -6.93 22.69
N LEU A 93 4.62 -6.67 23.87
CA LEU A 93 3.82 -5.46 24.10
C LEU A 93 4.65 -4.18 23.92
N ASN A 94 5.87 -4.14 24.45
CA ASN A 94 6.78 -3.01 24.27
C ASN A 94 7.15 -2.79 22.80
N GLN A 95 7.42 -3.87 22.04
CA GLN A 95 7.68 -3.77 20.60
C GLN A 95 6.46 -3.28 19.81
N SER A 96 5.25 -3.70 20.19
CA SER A 96 4.01 -3.20 19.60
C SER A 96 3.84 -1.70 19.87
N ASN A 97 4.11 -1.25 21.10
CA ASN A 97 4.02 0.16 21.48
C ASN A 97 5.07 1.04 20.80
N ASP A 98 6.32 0.58 20.68
CA ASP A 98 7.36 1.25 19.89
C ASP A 98 6.93 1.44 18.42
N ALA A 99 6.34 0.40 17.81
CA ALA A 99 5.83 0.51 16.44
C ALA A 99 4.65 1.50 16.31
N LYS A 100 3.80 1.65 17.34
CA LYS A 100 2.75 2.67 17.39
C LYS A 100 3.32 4.08 17.52
N GLN A 101 4.35 4.26 18.35
CA GLN A 101 5.03 5.54 18.48
C GLN A 101 5.63 5.98 17.13
N LYS A 102 6.36 5.08 16.48
CA LYS A 102 6.93 5.32 15.14
C LYS A 102 5.86 5.64 14.09
N LEU A 103 4.65 5.10 14.25
CA LEU A 103 3.54 5.43 13.35
C LEU A 103 3.04 6.86 13.57
N ALA A 104 2.95 7.32 14.82
CA ALA A 104 2.62 8.71 15.11
C ALA A 104 3.72 9.67 14.62
N ASP A 105 4.99 9.30 14.82
CA ASP A 105 6.14 10.07 14.33
C ASP A 105 6.13 10.16 12.80
N LEU A 106 5.78 9.07 12.11
CA LEU A 106 5.62 9.04 10.65
C LEU A 106 4.51 10.00 10.18
N ASP A 107 3.36 10.03 10.87
CA ASP A 107 2.27 10.94 10.54
C ASP A 107 2.73 12.42 10.69
N GLN A 108 3.50 12.72 11.74
CA GLN A 108 4.08 14.05 11.95
C GLN A 108 5.14 14.42 10.90
N GLU A 109 6.00 13.47 10.50
CA GLU A 109 7.03 13.66 9.47
C GLU A 109 6.41 13.96 8.09
N TYR A 110 5.32 13.27 7.74
CA TYR A 110 4.75 13.34 6.40
C TYR A 110 3.70 14.43 6.22
N MET A 111 3.05 14.88 7.30
CA MET A 111 2.10 16.00 7.23
C MET A 111 2.69 17.21 6.48
N PRO A 112 3.85 17.79 6.86
CA PRO A 112 4.41 18.94 6.12
C PRO A 112 4.81 18.58 4.68
N ARG A 113 5.11 17.32 4.37
CA ARG A 113 5.42 16.87 3.00
C ARG A 113 4.16 16.87 2.13
N PHE A 114 3.04 16.40 2.66
CA PHE A 114 1.75 16.47 1.98
C PHE A 114 1.29 17.92 1.81
N LEU A 115 1.44 18.75 2.83
CA LEU A 115 1.01 20.17 2.79
C LEU A 115 1.79 21.04 1.79
N LYS A 116 2.91 20.55 1.25
CA LYS A 116 3.60 21.18 0.10
C LYS A 116 2.90 20.96 -1.24
N VAL A 117 2.00 19.97 -1.32
CA VAL A 117 1.35 19.53 -2.55
C VAL A 117 -0.16 19.73 -2.51
N ILE A 118 -0.79 19.46 -1.38
CA ILE A 118 -2.24 19.53 -1.18
C ILE A 118 -2.59 20.49 -0.05
N SER A 119 -3.81 21.02 -0.06
CA SER A 119 -4.28 21.91 1.01
C SER A 119 -4.51 21.17 2.33
N VAL A 120 -4.62 21.91 3.43
CA VAL A 120 -4.96 21.35 4.76
C VAL A 120 -6.30 20.61 4.73
N GLY A 121 -7.30 21.15 4.02
CA GLY A 121 -8.60 20.50 3.84
C GLY A 121 -8.49 19.17 3.09
N GLN A 122 -7.70 19.14 2.01
CA GLN A 122 -7.44 17.90 1.27
C GLN A 122 -6.67 16.88 2.11
N TYR A 123 -5.74 17.31 2.98
CA TYR A 123 -5.03 16.42 3.89
C TYR A 123 -5.96 15.82 4.96
N ALA A 124 -6.88 16.61 5.52
CA ALA A 124 -7.90 16.10 6.44
C ALA A 124 -8.80 15.05 5.76
N GLU A 125 -9.24 15.32 4.52
CA GLU A 125 -10.00 14.36 3.73
C GLU A 125 -9.20 13.12 3.35
N LEU A 126 -7.89 13.24 3.10
CA LEU A 126 -7.02 12.08 2.87
C LEU A 126 -7.05 11.13 4.07
N GLN A 127 -6.86 11.67 5.28
CA GLN A 127 -6.87 10.88 6.51
C GLN A 127 -8.23 10.19 6.72
N ASN A 128 -9.33 10.89 6.41
CA ASN A 128 -10.67 10.34 6.47
C ASN A 128 -10.92 9.24 5.42
N ALA A 129 -10.48 9.47 4.19
CA ALA A 129 -10.60 8.53 3.08
C ALA A 129 -9.83 7.23 3.37
N GLU A 130 -8.60 7.32 3.90
CA GLU A 130 -7.83 6.12 4.28
C GLU A 130 -8.56 5.28 5.33
N ARG A 131 -9.06 5.91 6.41
CA ARG A 131 -9.81 5.20 7.47
C ARG A 131 -11.06 4.52 6.91
N THR A 132 -11.80 5.24 6.07
CA THR A 132 -13.04 4.74 5.47
C THR A 132 -12.77 3.59 4.52
N PHE A 133 -11.77 3.72 3.65
CA PHE A 133 -11.36 2.66 2.72
C PHE A 133 -10.93 1.39 3.47
N ASN A 134 -10.10 1.52 4.50
CA ASN A 134 -9.66 0.38 5.31
C ASN A 134 -10.83 -0.32 6.01
N LYS A 135 -11.80 0.45 6.52
CA LYS A 135 -13.02 -0.10 7.12
C LYS A 135 -13.84 -0.89 6.10
N MET A 136 -14.11 -0.30 4.93
CA MET A 136 -14.84 -0.97 3.84
C MET A 136 -14.12 -2.25 3.37
N LEU A 137 -12.78 -2.23 3.30
CA LEU A 137 -12.00 -3.40 2.93
C LEU A 137 -12.15 -4.53 3.95
N ILE A 138 -12.07 -4.22 5.26
CA ILE A 138 -12.26 -5.21 6.33
C ILE A 138 -13.68 -5.78 6.29
N GLU A 139 -14.70 -4.94 6.12
CA GLU A 139 -16.10 -5.38 6.03
C GLU A 139 -16.33 -6.32 4.84
N ARG A 140 -15.74 -6.00 3.68
CA ARG A 140 -15.80 -6.88 2.50
C ARG A 140 -15.13 -8.23 2.76
N LEU A 141 -13.90 -8.21 3.28
CA LEU A 141 -13.15 -9.42 3.61
C LEU A 141 -13.83 -10.31 4.65
N ASN A 142 -14.68 -9.73 5.51
CA ASN A 142 -15.47 -10.49 6.49
C ASN A 142 -16.78 -11.04 5.92
N LYS A 143 -17.37 -10.40 4.89
CA LYS A 143 -18.57 -10.90 4.19
C LYS A 143 -18.27 -12.02 3.21
N ASP A 144 -17.07 -12.02 2.65
CA ASP A 144 -16.62 -13.01 1.68
C ASP A 144 -16.03 -14.28 2.35
N LYS A 145 -16.10 -14.37 3.69
CA LYS A 145 -15.73 -15.55 4.51
C LYS A 145 -16.96 -16.36 4.88
#